data_AF-A0A2P9H6R5-F1
#
_entry.id   AF-A0A2P9H6R5-F1
#
_cell.length_a   1.000
_cell.length_b   1.000
_cell.length_c   1.000
_cell.angle_alpha   90.00
_cell.angle_beta   90.00
_cell.angle_gamma   90.00
#
_symmetry.space_group_name_H-M   'P 1'
#
loop_
_entity.id
_entity.type
_entity.pdbx_description
1 polymer ?
#
loop_
_entity_poly.entity_id
_entity_poly.type
_entity_poly.pdbx_seq_one_letter_code
_entity_poly.pdbx_strand_id
1 'polypeptide(L)'
;MLWPGKIDIGTRVGALGRSSVRLEQALFQDGQCVASSQSVIVLTDAQTRRPRALSPATIEYLSGFQRRIARSGDAPPGPGSAATR
;
A
#
# COMPACT_ATOMS: atom_id res chain seq x y z
N MET A 1 14.37 -8.25 -10.07
CA MET A 1 13.10 -8.96 -10.31
C MET A 1 13.28 -9.85 -11.52
N LEU A 2 13.16 -11.16 -11.34
CA LEU A 2 13.29 -12.15 -12.42
C LEU A 2 11.91 -12.70 -12.78
N TRP A 3 11.63 -12.79 -14.08
CA TRP A 3 10.43 -13.42 -14.62
C TRP A 3 10.79 -14.70 -15.38
N PRO A 4 10.00 -15.78 -15.25
CA PRO A 4 8.89 -15.94 -14.33
C PRO A 4 9.38 -16.15 -12.89
N GLY A 5 8.60 -15.69 -11.91
CA GLY A 5 8.92 -15.84 -10.49
C GLY A 5 7.69 -15.63 -9.61
N LYS A 6 7.73 -16.15 -8.39
CA LYS A 6 6.69 -15.89 -7.38
C LYS A 6 6.93 -14.51 -6.77
N ILE A 7 5.84 -13.75 -6.62
CA ILE A 7 5.82 -12.46 -5.93
C ILE A 7 4.74 -12.50 -4.86
N ASP A 8 5.10 -12.14 -3.63
CA ASP A 8 4.13 -11.84 -2.58
C ASP A 8 3.81 -10.34 -2.61
N ILE A 9 2.53 -9.97 -2.46
CA ILE A 9 2.09 -8.58 -2.49
C ILE A 9 1.50 -8.23 -1.12
N GLY A 10 2.17 -7.32 -0.42
CA GLY A 10 1.59 -6.66 0.75
C GLY A 10 0.74 -5.48 0.29
N THR A 11 -0.51 -5.39 0.76
CA THR A 11 -1.41 -4.26 0.51
C THR A 11 -1.99 -3.76 1.82
N ARG A 12 -2.02 -2.44 2.03
CA ARG A 12 -2.67 -1.82 3.18
C ARG A 12 -3.47 -0.59 2.79
N VAL A 13 -4.38 -0.19 3.66
CA VAL A 13 -5.03 1.12 3.56
C VAL A 13 -4.08 2.18 4.12
N GLY A 14 -3.64 3.08 3.25
CA GLY A 14 -2.77 4.19 3.61
C GLY A 14 -3.53 5.41 4.13
N ALA A 15 -4.71 5.69 3.58
CA ALA A 15 -5.61 6.76 4.04
C ALA A 15 -7.05 6.52 3.58
N LEU A 16 -8.02 7.06 4.32
CA LEU A 16 -9.42 7.13 3.94
C LEU A 16 -9.83 8.60 3.76
N GLY A 17 -10.37 8.92 2.59
CA GLY A 17 -10.99 10.21 2.29
C GLY A 17 -12.52 10.11 2.36
N ARG A 18 -13.22 11.21 2.04
CA ARG A 18 -14.70 11.22 2.03
C ARG A 18 -15.29 10.19 1.06
N SER A 19 -14.71 10.09 -0.13
CA SER A 19 -15.20 9.23 -1.23
C SER A 19 -14.08 8.38 -1.82
N SER A 20 -12.95 8.24 -1.13
CA SER A 20 -11.77 7.59 -1.69
C SER A 20 -10.96 6.82 -0.67
N VAL A 21 -10.17 5.87 -1.16
CA VAL A 21 -9.24 5.05 -0.39
C VAL A 21 -7.88 5.16 -1.06
N ARG A 22 -6.85 5.51 -0.28
CA ARG A 22 -5.46 5.42 -0.73
C ARG A 22 -4.91 4.06 -0.30
N LEU A 23 -4.49 3.25 -1.26
CA LEU A 23 -3.80 1.99 -1.00
C LEU A 23 -2.29 2.19 -1.09
N GLU A 24 -1.56 1.46 -0.26
CA GLU A 24 -0.13 1.31 -0.38
C GLU A 24 0.19 -0.16 -0.58
N GLN A 25 1.07 -0.44 -1.53
CA GLN A 25 1.44 -1.81 -1.87
C GLN A 25 2.96 -1.96 -1.95
N ALA A 26 3.43 -3.16 -1.66
CA ALA A 26 4.81 -3.56 -1.84
C ALA A 26 4.85 -4.98 -2.40
N LEU A 27 5.77 -5.20 -3.34
CA LEU A 27 6.00 -6.48 -3.99
C LEU A 27 7.28 -7.08 -3.41
N PHE A 28 7.22 -8.35 -3.06
CA PHE A 28 8.32 -9.09 -2.44
C PHE A 28 8.68 -10.32 -3.28
N GLN A 29 9.96 -10.47 -3.60
CA GLN A 29 10.54 -11.68 -4.20
C GLN A 29 11.57 -12.22 -3.21
N ASP A 30 11.46 -13.48 -2.82
CA ASP A 30 12.38 -14.13 -1.87
C ASP A 30 12.56 -13.34 -0.55
N GLY A 31 11.47 -12.76 -0.05
CA GLY A 31 11.44 -11.95 1.18
C GLY A 31 12.00 -10.52 1.02
N GLN A 32 12.52 -10.15 -0.15
CA GLN A 32 13.05 -8.81 -0.43
C GLN A 32 12.01 -7.93 -1.11
N CYS A 33 11.83 -6.70 -0.63
CA CYS A 33 10.97 -5.71 -1.29
C CYS A 33 11.62 -5.27 -2.61
N VAL A 34 10.99 -5.63 -3.74
CA VAL A 34 11.51 -5.35 -5.09
C VAL A 34 10.79 -4.18 -5.77
N ALA A 35 9.62 -3.79 -5.27
CA ALA A 35 8.89 -2.62 -5.74
C ALA A 35 7.86 -2.15 -4.70
N SER A 36 7.49 -0.88 -4.75
CA SER A 36 6.40 -0.32 -3.96
C SER A 36 5.52 0.58 -4.83
N SER A 37 4.25 0.69 -4.49
CA SER A 37 3.30 1.56 -5.19
C SER A 37 2.29 2.20 -4.24
N GLN A 38 1.69 3.28 -4.72
CA GLN A 38 0.51 3.89 -4.11
C GLN A 38 -0.55 4.08 -5.17
N SER A 39 -1.82 3.90 -4.79
CA SER A 39 -2.96 4.15 -5.67
C SER A 39 -4.09 4.80 -4.89
N VAL A 40 -4.94 5.55 -5.61
CA VAL A 40 -6.15 6.16 -5.05
C VAL A 40 -7.34 5.63 -5.81
N ILE A 41 -8.29 5.05 -5.08
CA ILE A 41 -9.55 4.55 -5.61
C ILE A 41 -10.66 5.49 -5.13
N VAL A 42 -11.55 5.91 -6.03
CA VAL A 42 -12.70 6.75 -5.72
C VAL A 42 -13.98 5.93 -5.87
N LEU A 43 -14.82 5.91 -4.84
CA LEU A 43 -16.17 5.37 -4.94
C LEU A 43 -17.02 6.33 -5.78
N THR A 44 -17.49 5.86 -6.92
CA THR A 44 -18.40 6.61 -7.79
C THR A 44 -19.80 5.99 -7.73
N ASP A 45 -20.80 6.85 -7.74
CA ASP A 45 -22.18 6.43 -7.93
C ASP A 45 -22.38 5.94 -9.37
N ALA A 46 -22.92 4.74 -9.53
CA ALA A 46 -22.99 4.07 -10.83
C ALA A 46 -23.92 4.79 -11.83
N GLN A 47 -24.97 5.45 -11.34
CA GLN A 47 -25.96 6.13 -12.19
C GLN A 47 -25.47 7.54 -12.57
N THR A 48 -25.05 8.31 -11.57
CA THR A 48 -24.68 9.72 -11.77
C THR A 48 -23.22 9.91 -12.18
N ARG A 49 -22.38 8.87 -12.04
CA ARG A 49 -20.92 8.89 -12.29
C ARG A 49 -20.17 9.92 -11.42
N ARG A 50 -20.80 10.40 -10.35
CA ARG A 50 -20.22 11.37 -9.41
C ARG A 50 -19.58 10.65 -8.22
N PRO A 51 -18.58 11.26 -7.55
CA PRO A 51 -18.05 10.71 -6.31
C PRO A 51 -19.14 10.55 -5.25
N ARG A 52 -19.21 9.38 -4.63
CA ARG A 52 -20.13 9.05 -3.54
C ARG A 52 -19.35 8.88 -2.25
N ALA A 53 -19.88 9.41 -1.15
CA ALA A 53 -19.26 9.24 0.15
C ALA A 53 -19.17 7.74 0.51
N LEU A 54 -18.04 7.34 1.08
CA LEU A 54 -17.90 6.01 1.69
C LEU A 54 -18.92 5.89 2.82
N SER A 55 -19.57 4.73 2.92
CA SER A 55 -20.52 4.50 4.02
C SER A 55 -19.77 4.34 5.36
N PRO A 56 -20.40 4.63 6.51
CA PRO A 56 -19.79 4.39 7.81
C PRO A 56 -19.27 2.96 7.99
N ALA A 57 -20.05 1.95 7.55
CA ALA A 57 -19.63 0.55 7.61
C ALA A 57 -18.41 0.25 6.72
N THR A 58 -18.31 0.90 5.56
CA THR A 58 -17.13 0.78 4.69
C THR A 58 -15.89 1.39 5.34
N ILE A 59 -16.05 2.56 5.97
CA ILE A 59 -14.95 3.22 6.70
C ILE A 59 -14.48 2.32 7.83
N GLU A 60 -15.40 1.82 8.67
CA GLU A 60 -15.10 0.92 9.78
C GLU A 60 -14.33 -0.33 9.32
N TYR A 61 -14.82 -1.01 8.29
CA TYR A 61 -14.17 -2.19 7.73
C TYR A 61 -12.76 -1.87 7.21
N LEU A 62 -12.60 -0.81 6.43
CA LEU A 62 -11.31 -0.46 5.82
C LEU A 62 -10.29 0.08 6.83
N SER A 63 -10.77 0.72 7.91
CA SER A 63 -9.92 1.15 9.03
C SER A 63 -9.19 -0.02 9.69
N GLY A 64 -9.75 -1.23 9.68
CA GLY A 64 -9.08 -2.45 10.15
C GLY A 64 -7.75 -2.74 9.44
N PHE A 65 -7.59 -2.28 8.20
CA PHE A 65 -6.40 -2.49 7.36
C PHE A 65 -5.43 -1.30 7.36
N GLN A 66 -5.66 -0.29 8.21
CA GLN A 66 -4.75 0.86 8.35
C GLN A 66 -3.54 0.59 9.24
N ARG A 67 -3.49 -0.55 9.94
CA ARG A 67 -2.39 -0.86 10.86
C ARG A 67 -1.05 -0.75 10.15
N ARG A 68 -0.18 0.08 10.74
CA ARG A 68 1.20 0.22 10.31
C ARG A 68 1.98 -0.96 10.89
N ILE A 69 2.33 -1.92 10.04
CA ILE A 69 3.35 -2.90 10.38
C ILE A 69 4.69 -2.18 10.15
N ALA A 70 5.55 -2.15 11.17
CA ALA A 70 6.88 -1.57 11.04
C ALA A 70 7.60 -2.25 9.87
N ARG A 71 8.16 -1.46 8.94
CA ARG A 71 8.95 -2.01 7.84
C ARG A 71 10.22 -2.60 8.43
N SER A 72 10.58 -3.82 8.06
CA SER A 72 11.89 -4.43 8.36
C SER A 72 13.08 -3.68 7.73
N GLY A 73 12.85 -2.56 7.03
CA GLY A 73 13.86 -1.71 6.40
C GLY A 73 13.82 -0.23 6.80
N ASP A 74 13.11 0.14 7.89
CA ASP A 74 13.18 1.51 8.48
C ASP A 74 14.38 1.66 9.46
N ALA A 75 15.29 0.67 9.49
CA ALA A 75 16.53 0.81 10.24
C ALA A 75 17.39 1.90 9.59
N PRO A 76 17.92 2.89 10.37
CA PRO A 76 18.88 3.84 9.82
C PRO A 76 20.05 3.06 9.19
N PRO A 77 20.66 3.57 8.11
CA PRO A 77 21.85 2.92 7.55
C PRO A 77 22.85 2.74 8.68
N GLY A 78 23.19 1.48 8.98
CA GLY A 78 24.23 1.16 9.94
C GLY A 78 25.56 1.81 9.50
N PRO A 79 26.45 2.18 10.42
CA PRO A 79 27.71 2.80 10.06
C PRO A 79 28.57 1.79 9.29
N GLY A 80 28.56 1.87 7.96
CA GLY A 80 29.39 1.03 7.10
C GLY A 80 28.74 0.60 5.79
N SER A 81 28.55 1.52 4.85
CA SER A 81 28.56 1.16 3.43
C SER A 81 29.52 2.12 2.73
N ALA A 82 30.81 1.77 2.81
CA ALA A 82 31.83 2.35 1.97
C ALA A 82 31.59 1.86 0.54
N ALA A 83 31.41 2.82 -0.37
CA ALA A 83 31.35 2.59 -1.80
C ALA A 83 32.59 1.81 -2.25
N THR A 84 32.38 0.67 -2.90
CA THR A 84 33.38 0.06 -3.77
C THR A 84 32.99 0.35 -5.20
N ARG A 85 33.74 1.30 -5.76
CA ARG A 85 34.00 1.68 -7.16
C ARG A 85 32.84 1.80 -8.14
#